data_AF-A0AAV0F180-F1
#
_entry.id   AF-A0AAV0F180-F1
#
_cell.length_a   1.000
_cell.length_b   1.000
_cell.length_c   1.000
_cell.angle_alpha   90.00
_cell.angle_beta   90.00
_cell.angle_gamma   90.00
#
_symmetry.space_group_name_H-M   'P 1'
#
loop_
_entity.id
_entity.type
_entity.pdbx_description
1 polymer ?
#
loop_
_entity_poly.entity_id
_entity_poly.type
_entity_poly.pdbx_seq_one_letter_code
_entity_poly.pdbx_strand_id
1 'polypeptide(L)'
;MHVNETFAVGSIIDKLPPSWKEVKNNLKRKKEDLPMEQLGHQLQIEEGIKLREGDNGKKNDLPISSINVLEERQSSGTKKNKKTSREIHQKFQVSKEAGR
;
A
#
# COMPACT_ATOMS: atom_id res chain seq x y z
N MET A 1 -30.06 31.50 7.46
CA MET A 1 -29.78 30.51 8.52
C MET A 1 -28.30 30.17 8.44
N HIS A 2 -27.53 30.35 9.50
CA HIS A 2 -26.11 29.95 9.53
C HIS A 2 -26.02 28.52 10.06
N VAL A 3 -25.40 27.63 9.30
CA VAL A 3 -25.11 26.25 9.74
C VAL A 3 -23.72 26.21 10.34
N ASN A 4 -23.60 25.65 11.54
CA ASN A 4 -22.29 25.42 12.15
C ASN A 4 -21.51 24.41 11.29
N GLU A 5 -20.24 24.70 10.99
CA GLU A 5 -19.41 23.82 10.16
C GLU A 5 -19.30 22.42 10.77
N THR A 6 -19.03 22.30 12.06
CA THR A 6 -18.99 21.03 12.79
C THR A 6 -20.31 20.24 12.67
N PHE A 7 -21.45 20.94 12.66
CA PHE A 7 -22.75 20.30 12.47
C PHE A 7 -22.92 19.79 11.04
N ALA A 8 -22.52 20.59 10.04
CA ALA A 8 -22.56 20.19 8.63
C ALA A 8 -21.64 18.98 8.36
N VAL A 9 -20.39 19.03 8.85
CA VAL A 9 -19.43 17.93 8.81
C VAL A 9 -20.01 16.68 9.46
N GLY A 10 -20.55 16.80 10.67
CA GLY A 10 -21.22 15.69 11.36
C GLY A 10 -22.39 15.11 10.56
N SER A 11 -23.21 15.96 9.95
CA SER A 11 -24.36 15.54 9.13
C SER A 11 -23.92 14.76 7.89
N ILE A 12 -22.88 15.22 7.19
CA ILE A 12 -22.31 14.52 6.02
C ILE A 12 -21.75 13.15 6.42
N ILE A 13 -20.97 13.10 7.50
CA ILE A 13 -20.41 11.85 8.04
C ILE A 13 -21.53 10.86 8.39
N ASP A 14 -22.65 11.35 8.95
CA ASP A 14 -23.76 10.48 9.30
C ASP A 14 -24.55 9.95 8.09
N LYS A 15 -24.54 10.70 6.97
CA LYS A 15 -25.17 10.31 5.70
C LYS A 15 -24.34 9.37 4.82
N LEU A 16 -23.10 9.03 5.21
CA LEU A 16 -22.26 8.07 4.47
C LEU A 16 -22.89 6.65 4.44
N PRO A 17 -22.70 5.88 3.35
CA PRO A 17 -23.24 4.53 3.24
C PRO A 17 -22.56 3.53 4.21
N PRO A 18 -23.21 2.39 4.53
CA PRO A 18 -22.70 1.43 5.51
C PRO A 18 -21.33 0.83 5.17
N SER A 19 -20.97 0.78 3.87
CA SER A 19 -19.64 0.35 3.39
C SER A 19 -18.50 1.29 3.80
N TRP A 20 -18.81 2.44 4.41
CA TRP A 20 -17.85 3.44 4.91
C TRP A 20 -17.72 3.42 6.44
N LYS A 21 -18.15 2.36 7.11
CA LYS A 21 -18.14 2.24 8.59
C LYS A 21 -16.80 2.64 9.23
N GLU A 22 -15.69 2.16 8.68
CA GLU A 22 -14.35 2.43 9.21
C GLU A 22 -13.93 3.90 9.00
N VAL A 23 -14.19 4.43 7.80
CA VAL A 23 -13.96 5.84 7.45
C VAL A 23 -14.78 6.76 8.35
N LYS A 24 -16.06 6.44 8.53
CA LYS A 24 -16.98 7.15 9.42
C LYS A 24 -16.46 7.20 10.86
N ASN A 25 -15.88 6.11 11.37
CA ASN A 25 -15.30 6.07 12.71
C ASN A 25 -14.07 6.97 12.84
N ASN A 26 -13.18 6.94 11.84
CA ASN A 26 -12.00 7.82 11.77
C ASN A 26 -12.40 9.30 11.72
N LEU A 27 -13.37 9.63 10.87
CA LEU A 27 -13.91 10.98 10.72
C LEU A 27 -14.58 11.48 12.01
N LYS A 28 -15.36 10.63 12.70
CA LYS A 28 -16.02 10.99 13.97
C LYS A 28 -15.04 11.37 15.07
N ARG A 29 -13.85 10.76 15.12
CA ARG A 29 -12.81 11.07 16.10
C ARG A 29 -12.15 12.43 15.87
N LYS A 30 -12.17 12.94 14.63
CA LYS A 30 -11.47 14.16 14.22
C LYS A 30 -12.40 15.31 13.81
N LYS A 31 -13.73 15.14 13.88
CA LYS A 31 -14.74 16.07 13.34
C LYS A 31 -14.69 17.50 13.92
N GLU A 32 -14.10 17.70 15.10
CA GLU A 32 -13.97 19.01 15.74
C GLU A 32 -12.79 19.81 15.18
N ASP A 33 -11.79 19.13 14.61
CA ASP A 33 -10.59 19.72 13.99
C ASP A 33 -10.61 19.63 12.45
N LEU A 34 -11.67 19.06 11.86
CA LEU A 34 -11.73 18.76 10.43
C LEU A 34 -12.60 19.80 9.70
N PRO A 35 -12.00 20.75 8.93
CA PRO A 35 -12.76 21.68 8.12
C PRO A 35 -13.44 20.99 6.94
N MET A 36 -14.46 21.63 6.35
CA MET A 36 -15.26 21.05 5.27
C MET A 36 -14.41 20.62 4.05
N GLU A 37 -13.41 21.43 3.70
CA GLU A 37 -12.51 21.15 2.58
C GLU A 37 -11.71 19.85 2.81
N GLN A 38 -11.13 19.69 4.00
CA GLN A 38 -10.39 18.47 4.34
C GLN A 38 -11.29 17.23 4.39
N LEU A 39 -12.53 17.35 4.86
CA LEU A 39 -13.50 16.26 4.77
C LEU A 39 -13.66 15.80 3.32
N GLY A 40 -13.83 16.73 2.37
CA GLY A 40 -13.94 16.42 0.94
C GLY A 40 -12.74 15.65 0.40
N HIS A 41 -11.52 16.12 0.70
CA HIS A 41 -10.28 15.43 0.27
C HIS A 41 -10.17 14.03 0.86
N GLN A 42 -10.48 13.85 2.14
CA GLN A 42 -10.36 12.54 2.79
C GLN A 42 -11.38 11.55 2.21
N LEU A 43 -12.60 12.00 1.89
CA LEU A 43 -13.60 11.17 1.21
C LEU A 43 -13.15 10.76 -0.19
N GLN A 44 -12.59 11.67 -0.99
CA GLN A 44 -12.09 11.33 -2.34
C GLN A 44 -10.97 10.28 -2.32
N ILE A 45 -10.05 10.38 -1.35
CA ILE A 45 -8.96 9.40 -1.19
C ILE A 45 -9.52 8.03 -0.83
N GLU A 46 -10.39 7.96 0.18
CA GLU A 46 -11.02 6.72 0.63
C GLU A 46 -11.90 6.08 -0.47
N GLU A 47 -12.56 6.89 -1.29
CA GLU A 47 -13.29 6.42 -2.47
C GLU A 47 -12.34 5.76 -3.48
N GLY A 48 -11.21 6.40 -3.79
CA GLY A 48 -10.20 5.84 -4.70
C GLY A 48 -9.61 4.52 -4.21
N ILE A 49 -9.37 4.40 -2.90
CA ILE A 49 -8.92 3.15 -2.27
C ILE A 49 -9.98 2.07 -2.44
N LYS A 50 -11.24 2.36 -2.08
CA LYS A 50 -12.35 1.41 -2.19
C LYS A 50 -12.63 0.98 -3.62
N LEU A 51 -12.48 1.86 -4.61
CA LEU A 51 -12.64 1.49 -6.02
C LEU A 51 -11.56 0.48 -6.45
N ARG A 52 -10.32 0.71 -6.06
CA ARG A 52 -9.20 -0.21 -6.33
C ARG A 52 -9.35 -1.55 -5.58
N GLU A 53 -9.88 -1.52 -4.37
CA GLU A 53 -10.16 -2.73 -3.59
C GLU A 53 -11.42 -3.48 -4.08
N GLY A 54 -12.43 -2.78 -4.59
CA GLY A 54 -13.65 -3.38 -5.15
C GLY A 54 -13.48 -3.96 -6.55
N ASP A 55 -12.49 -3.49 -7.31
CA ASP A 55 -12.13 -4.00 -8.64
C ASP A 55 -11.17 -5.22 -8.58
N ASN A 56 -10.84 -5.71 -7.38
CA ASN A 56 -10.00 -6.90 -7.19
C ASN A 56 -10.65 -8.22 -7.67
N GLY A 57 -11.85 -8.16 -8.26
CA GLY A 57 -12.45 -9.23 -9.04
C GLY A 57 -11.92 -9.37 -10.47
N LYS A 58 -11.16 -8.40 -11.01
CA LYS A 58 -10.60 -8.48 -12.37
C LYS A 58 -9.15 -7.99 -12.43
N LYS A 59 -8.24 -8.93 -12.14
CA LYS A 59 -6.92 -9.10 -12.76
C LYS A 59 -6.49 -7.94 -13.66
N ASN A 60 -5.83 -6.93 -13.11
CA ASN A 60 -4.89 -6.12 -13.87
C ASN A 60 -3.72 -5.79 -12.96
N ASP A 61 -2.62 -6.50 -13.22
CA ASP A 61 -1.26 -6.19 -12.87
C ASP A 61 -0.98 -4.69 -13.06
N LEU A 62 -1.17 -3.90 -12.01
CA LEU A 62 -0.51 -2.61 -11.89
C LEU A 62 0.59 -2.77 -10.84
N PRO A 63 1.86 -2.81 -11.26
CA PRO A 63 2.95 -2.90 -10.32
C PRO A 63 2.91 -1.64 -9.48
N ILE A 64 2.83 -1.83 -8.16
CA ILE A 64 3.26 -0.83 -7.20
C ILE A 64 4.68 -0.47 -7.62
N SER A 65 4.82 0.72 -8.20
CA SER A 65 6.07 1.46 -8.47
C SER A 65 7.33 0.58 -8.46
N SER A 66 7.58 -0.13 -9.57
CA SER A 66 8.91 -0.67 -9.84
C SER A 66 9.78 0.51 -10.23
N ILE A 67 10.57 0.97 -9.27
CA ILE A 67 11.59 2.02 -9.44
C ILE A 67 12.38 1.77 -10.73
N ASN A 68 12.53 2.84 -11.49
CA ASN A 68 13.04 2.86 -12.86
C ASN A 68 14.40 2.13 -12.98
N VAL A 69 14.46 1.20 -13.93
CA VAL A 69 15.66 0.47 -14.36
C VAL A 69 16.66 1.46 -14.94
N LEU A 70 17.81 1.66 -14.30
CA LEU A 70 18.98 2.28 -14.94
C LEU A 70 19.68 1.19 -15.76
N GLU A 71 19.42 1.19 -17.07
CA GLU A 71 20.19 0.44 -18.07
C GLU A 71 21.59 1.07 -18.17
N GLU A 72 22.56 0.56 -17.41
CA GLU A 72 23.96 0.63 -17.82
C GLU A 72 24.31 -0.68 -18.50
N ARG A 73 24.49 -0.59 -19.82
CA ARG A 73 24.91 -1.71 -20.67
C ARG A 73 26.35 -2.12 -20.34
N GLN A 74 26.58 -3.41 -20.61
CA GLN A 74 27.85 -4.14 -20.76
C GLN A 74 28.21 -4.99 -19.52
N SER A 75 28.37 -6.31 -19.58
CA SER A 75 28.56 -7.22 -20.71
C SER A 75 28.40 -8.69 -20.29
N SER A 76 27.98 -9.52 -21.26
CA SER A 76 28.24 -10.98 -21.43
C SER A 76 27.74 -12.01 -20.41
N GLY A 77 27.01 -13.03 -20.90
CA GLY A 77 27.15 -14.39 -20.37
C GLY A 77 25.87 -15.20 -20.07
N THR A 78 25.29 -15.80 -21.12
CA THR A 78 24.87 -17.21 -21.19
C THR A 78 24.15 -17.91 -20.00
N LYS A 79 22.83 -18.13 -20.20
CA LYS A 79 22.01 -19.37 -20.00
C LYS A 79 22.02 -20.16 -18.66
N LYS A 80 20.78 -20.53 -18.30
CA LYS A 80 20.23 -21.80 -17.75
C LYS A 80 19.84 -21.87 -16.26
N ASN A 81 18.54 -22.12 -16.08
CA ASN A 81 17.86 -22.74 -14.94
C ASN A 81 18.66 -23.88 -14.27
N LYS A 82 18.55 -24.00 -12.94
CA LYS A 82 17.72 -25.00 -12.23
C LYS A 82 18.33 -25.46 -10.88
N LYS A 83 17.48 -25.41 -9.84
CA LYS A 83 17.39 -26.31 -8.67
C LYS A 83 18.30 -26.10 -7.43
N THR A 84 17.64 -25.59 -6.39
CA THR A 84 17.44 -26.18 -5.04
C THR A 84 18.67 -26.57 -4.20
N SER A 85 19.03 -25.66 -3.29
CA SER A 85 18.94 -25.83 -1.82
C SER A 85 19.50 -27.12 -1.18
N ARG A 86 20.79 -27.44 -1.36
CA ARG A 86 21.49 -28.44 -0.50
C ARG A 86 22.96 -28.15 -0.19
N GLU A 87 23.48 -26.93 -0.41
CA GLU A 87 24.93 -26.69 -0.25
C GLU A 87 25.34 -25.73 0.88
N ILE A 88 24.40 -25.18 1.67
CA ILE A 88 24.76 -24.24 2.74
C ILE A 88 25.32 -24.91 4.01
N HIS A 89 25.23 -26.24 4.13
CA HIS A 89 25.61 -26.97 5.35
C HIS A 89 27.02 -27.61 5.31
N GLN A 90 27.74 -27.59 4.19
CA GLN A 90 29.07 -28.23 4.09
C GLN A 90 30.25 -27.24 4.24
N LYS A 91 30.03 -25.92 4.12
CA LYS A 91 31.12 -24.92 4.20
C LYS A 91 31.56 -24.55 5.61
N PHE A 92 30.78 -24.85 6.66
CA PHE A 92 31.16 -24.49 8.03
C PHE A 92 32.18 -25.45 8.69
N GLN A 93 32.48 -26.61 8.09
CA GLN A 93 33.41 -27.60 8.70
C GLN A 93 34.84 -27.59 8.13
N VAL A 94 35.13 -26.89 7.03
CA VAL A 94 36.47 -26.94 6.38
C VAL A 94 37.40 -25.79 6.78
N SER A 95 36.97 -24.84 7.61
CA SER A 95 37.83 -23.69 7.99
C SER A 95 38.69 -23.90 9.25
N LYS A 96 38.83 -25.12 9.77
CA LYS A 96 39.62 -25.38 11.00
C LYS A 96 40.99 -26.04 10.79
N GLU A 97 41.38 -26.41 9.57
CA GLU A 97 42.64 -27.16 9.38
C GLU A 97 43.29 -26.89 8.01
N ALA A 98 44.08 -25.81 7.90
CA ALA A 98 45.22 -25.69 6.96
C ALA A 98 45.88 -24.31 7.09
N GLY A 99 46.37 -23.99 8.29
CA GLY A 99 47.31 -22.90 8.50
C GLY A 99 48.56 -23.47 9.16
N ARG A 100 49.34 -24.23 8.40
CA ARG A 100 50.77 -24.47 8.69
C ARG A 100 51.58 -23.37 8.01
#